data_AF-A0A959V3W0-F1
#
_entry.id   AF-A0A959V3W0-F1
#
_cell.length_a   1.000
_cell.length_b   1.000
_cell.length_c   1.000
_cell.angle_alpha   90.00
_cell.angle_beta   90.00
_cell.angle_gamma   90.00
#
_symmetry.space_group_name_H-M   'P 1'
#
loop_
_entity.id
_entity.type
_entity.pdbx_description
1 polymer ?
#
loop_
_entity_poly.entity_id
_entity_poly.type
_entity_poly.pdbx_seq_one_letter_code
_entity_poly.pdbx_strand_id
1 'polypeptide(L)'
;MRKIVLSTLLTGLLAGGVLAQEFNCQVQVQAPQISNADPRIWKSLELAIVEFYNTRRFTNYNYAPQERIDINLLLTVNDFNGTDYFRGTLQVIYARPIFNTDYNSPVIDLVDNFVEFRFLENTQIEFTPDRFQNNLSSLLGFYA
;
A
#
# COMPACT_ATOMS: atom_id res chain seq x y z
N MET A 1 16.99 -18.09 39.58
CA MET A 1 17.73 -17.02 38.88
C MET A 1 18.31 -17.47 37.53
N ARG A 2 19.16 -18.50 37.44
CA ARG A 2 19.71 -19.00 36.14
C ARG A 2 18.67 -19.39 35.07
N LYS A 3 17.52 -19.98 35.46
CA LYS A 3 16.43 -20.36 34.54
C LYS A 3 15.66 -19.15 33.97
N ILE A 4 15.56 -18.05 34.72
CA ILE A 4 14.90 -16.81 34.28
C ILE A 4 15.79 -16.06 33.29
N VAL A 5 17.10 -16.05 33.53
CA VAL A 5 18.10 -15.52 32.59
C VAL A 5 18.13 -16.32 31.29
N LEU A 6 18.01 -17.66 31.36
CA LEU A 6 17.94 -18.50 30.17
C LEU A 6 16.64 -18.29 29.37
N SER A 7 15.51 -18.10 30.07
CA SER A 7 14.21 -17.82 29.43
C SER A 7 14.19 -16.48 28.72
N THR A 8 14.79 -15.44 29.31
CA THR A 8 14.87 -14.09 28.70
C THR A 8 15.84 -14.05 27.52
N LEU A 9 16.93 -14.83 27.56
CA LEU A 9 17.86 -14.98 26.43
C LEU A 9 17.22 -15.70 25.23
N LEU A 10 16.34 -16.69 25.48
CA LEU A 10 15.67 -17.47 24.43
C LEU A 10 14.60 -16.65 23.68
N THR A 11 13.90 -15.75 24.38
CA THR A 11 12.90 -14.86 23.73
C THR A 11 13.57 -13.81 22.83
N GLY A 12 14.78 -13.36 23.17
CA GLY A 12 15.55 -12.43 22.33
C GLY A 12 16.09 -13.04 21.03
N LEU A 13 16.29 -14.37 20.98
CA LEU A 13 16.82 -15.07 19.79
C LEU A 13 15.74 -15.32 18.71
N LEU A 14 14.46 -15.21 19.05
CA LEU A 14 13.32 -15.40 18.15
C LEU A 14 12.80 -14.08 17.54
N ALA A 15 13.38 -12.93 17.93
CA ALA A 15 13.08 -11.64 17.33
C ALA A 15 13.82 -11.49 15.97
N GLY A 16 13.43 -12.30 14.99
CA GLY A 16 13.83 -12.09 13.60
C GLY A 16 13.24 -10.77 13.09
N GLY A 17 14.08 -9.95 12.44
CA GLY A 17 13.65 -8.70 11.82
C GLY A 17 12.51 -8.93 10.83
N VAL A 18 11.52 -8.03 10.85
CA VAL A 18 10.42 -8.05 9.89
C VAL A 18 11.02 -7.93 8.50
N LEU A 19 10.76 -8.93 7.65
CA LEU A 19 11.17 -8.90 6.26
C LEU A 19 10.31 -7.85 5.56
N ALA A 20 10.94 -6.77 5.10
CA ALA A 20 10.32 -5.88 4.14
C ALA A 20 9.98 -6.68 2.87
N GLN A 21 8.90 -6.33 2.18
CA GLN A 21 8.38 -7.09 1.04
C GLN A 21 8.39 -6.23 -0.21
N GLU A 22 8.52 -6.86 -1.38
CA GLU A 22 8.33 -6.19 -2.66
C GLU A 22 6.95 -6.52 -3.20
N PHE A 23 6.36 -5.55 -3.89
CA PHE A 23 4.96 -5.58 -4.26
C PHE A 23 4.76 -5.57 -5.77
N ASN A 24 3.63 -6.13 -6.18
CA ASN A 24 3.04 -6.00 -7.49
C ASN A 24 1.64 -5.44 -7.29
N CYS A 25 1.50 -4.12 -7.45
CA CYS A 25 0.28 -3.42 -7.12
C CYS A 25 -0.60 -3.19 -8.35
N GLN A 26 -1.89 -3.46 -8.18
CA GLN A 26 -2.96 -3.02 -9.07
C GLN A 26 -3.89 -2.11 -8.28
N VAL A 27 -4.31 -1.02 -8.92
CA VAL A 27 -5.17 -0.02 -8.30
C VAL A 27 -6.37 0.21 -9.20
N GLN A 28 -7.52 0.37 -8.57
CA GLN A 28 -8.73 0.83 -9.24
C GLN A 28 -9.32 2.00 -8.45
N VAL A 29 -9.55 3.12 -9.14
CA VAL A 29 -10.20 4.29 -8.55
C VAL A 29 -11.61 4.44 -9.11
N GLN A 30 -12.61 4.47 -8.24
CA GLN A 30 -14.01 4.66 -8.61
C GLN A 30 -14.67 5.77 -7.78
N ALA A 31 -15.54 6.55 -8.41
CA ALA A 31 -16.26 7.65 -7.75
C ALA A 31 -17.76 7.60 -8.13
N PRO A 32 -18.51 6.59 -7.67
CA PRO A 32 -19.89 6.36 -8.12
C PRO A 32 -20.85 7.49 -7.72
N GLN A 33 -20.53 8.23 -6.65
CA GLN A 33 -21.37 9.33 -6.14
C GLN A 33 -21.06 10.69 -6.81
N ILE A 34 -20.00 10.78 -7.62
CA ILE A 34 -19.48 12.05 -8.15
C ILE A 34 -19.60 12.04 -9.67
N SER A 35 -20.69 12.63 -10.18
CA SER A 35 -20.97 12.66 -11.63
C SER A 35 -20.35 13.84 -12.38
N ASN A 36 -19.94 14.89 -11.68
CA ASN A 36 -19.58 16.19 -12.27
C ASN A 36 -18.07 16.44 -12.41
N ALA A 37 -17.23 15.45 -12.11
CA ALA A 37 -15.77 15.56 -12.17
C ALA A 37 -15.23 14.95 -13.47
N ASP A 38 -14.10 15.49 -13.95
CA ASP A 38 -13.41 14.94 -15.13
C ASP A 38 -12.89 13.52 -14.82
N PRO A 39 -13.28 12.48 -15.57
CA PRO A 39 -12.79 11.12 -15.36
C PRO A 39 -11.27 10.96 -15.45
N ARG A 40 -10.57 11.93 -16.05
CA ARG A 40 -9.10 11.93 -16.17
C ARG A 40 -8.40 11.97 -14.82
N ILE A 41 -8.98 12.64 -13.82
CA ILE A 41 -8.36 12.77 -12.50
C ILE A 41 -8.25 11.41 -11.80
N TRP A 42 -9.26 10.55 -11.95
CA TRP A 42 -9.28 9.20 -11.38
C TRP A 42 -8.19 8.33 -12.00
N LYS A 43 -8.05 8.40 -13.33
CA LYS A 43 -7.00 7.67 -14.05
C LYS A 43 -5.61 8.18 -13.72
N SER A 44 -5.45 9.50 -13.54
CA SER A 44 -4.17 10.08 -13.13
C SER A 44 -3.78 9.63 -11.72
N LEU A 45 -4.75 9.56 -10.80
CA LEU A 45 -4.51 9.08 -9.44
C LEU A 45 -4.17 7.59 -9.44
N GLU A 46 -4.91 6.78 -10.19
CA GLU A 46 -4.65 5.35 -10.35
C GLU A 46 -3.21 5.09 -10.82
N LEU A 47 -2.79 5.77 -11.89
CA LEU A 47 -1.45 5.66 -12.45
C LEU A 47 -0.37 6.10 -11.45
N ALA A 48 -0.58 7.21 -10.73
CA ALA A 48 0.37 7.69 -9.74
C ALA A 48 0.57 6.69 -8.58
N ILE A 49 -0.49 6.03 -8.11
CA ILE A 49 -0.39 5.01 -7.05
C ILE A 49 0.27 3.74 -7.59
N VAL A 50 -0.06 3.31 -8.81
CA VAL A 50 0.60 2.15 -9.45
C VAL A 50 2.10 2.39 -9.60
N GLU A 51 2.51 3.57 -10.05
CA GLU A 51 3.92 3.96 -10.16
C GLU A 51 4.60 3.99 -8.78
N PHE A 52 3.91 4.48 -7.75
CA PHE A 52 4.42 4.52 -6.39
C PHE A 52 4.87 3.14 -5.88
N TYR A 53 4.04 2.11 -6.06
CA TYR A 53 4.35 0.76 -5.58
C TYR A 53 5.28 -0.02 -6.52
N ASN A 54 5.06 0.07 -7.84
CA ASN A 54 5.74 -0.82 -8.78
C ASN A 54 7.14 -0.32 -9.20
N THR A 55 7.41 0.99 -9.10
CA THR A 55 8.70 1.58 -9.48
C THR A 55 9.63 1.76 -8.28
N ARG A 56 9.10 1.81 -7.06
CA ARG A 56 9.87 1.97 -5.83
C ARG A 56 10.35 0.62 -5.31
N ARG A 57 11.57 0.60 -4.77
CA ARG A 57 12.09 -0.52 -3.98
C ARG A 57 11.85 -0.27 -2.51
N PHE A 58 11.11 -1.18 -1.86
CA PHE A 58 10.86 -1.11 -0.42
C PHE A 58 11.94 -1.86 0.37
N THR A 59 12.68 -2.74 -0.31
CA THR A 59 13.69 -3.61 0.28
C THR A 59 15.03 -3.49 -0.43
N ASN A 60 16.08 -3.95 0.25
CA ASN A 60 17.42 -4.07 -0.33
C ASN A 60 17.62 -5.36 -1.16
N TYR A 61 16.60 -6.23 -1.23
CA TYR A 61 16.68 -7.52 -1.92
C TYR A 61 16.13 -7.41 -3.34
N ASN A 62 16.61 -8.27 -4.25
CA ASN A 62 16.10 -8.38 -5.61
C ASN A 62 15.14 -9.57 -5.67
N TYR A 63 13.86 -9.30 -5.88
CA TYR A 63 12.82 -10.33 -6.04
C TYR A 63 12.50 -10.52 -7.52
N ALA A 64 12.30 -11.78 -7.94
CA ALA A 64 11.72 -12.05 -9.24
C ALA A 64 10.26 -11.56 -9.28
N PRO A 65 9.71 -11.15 -10.44
CA PRO A 65 8.33 -10.67 -10.53
C PRO A 65 7.29 -11.64 -9.94
N GLN A 66 7.50 -12.94 -10.10
CA GLN A 66 6.64 -14.03 -9.58
C GLN A 66 6.73 -14.25 -8.06
N GLU A 67 7.70 -13.64 -7.38
CA GLU A 67 7.88 -13.74 -5.92
C GLU A 67 7.31 -12.52 -5.19
N ARG A 68 6.93 -11.48 -5.95
CA ARG A 68 6.33 -10.26 -5.40
C ARG A 68 4.95 -10.56 -4.86
N ILE A 69 4.54 -9.79 -3.87
CA ILE A 69 3.21 -9.91 -3.27
C ILE A 69 2.24 -9.09 -4.08
N ASP A 70 1.13 -9.70 -4.48
CA ASP A 70 0.09 -9.02 -5.20
C ASP A 70 -0.74 -8.16 -4.23
N ILE A 71 -0.82 -6.86 -4.50
CA ILE A 71 -1.66 -5.92 -3.75
C ILE A 71 -2.74 -5.40 -4.70
N ASN A 72 -4.00 -5.59 -4.33
CA ASN A 72 -5.13 -4.96 -5.00
C ASN A 72 -5.70 -3.84 -4.13
N LEU A 73 -5.66 -2.62 -4.64
CA LEU A 73 -6.21 -1.43 -4.00
C LEU A 73 -7.48 -1.00 -4.73
N LEU A 74 -8.60 -0.94 -4.01
CA LEU A 74 -9.83 -0.34 -4.51
C LEU A 74 -10.11 0.93 -3.73
N LEU A 75 -9.91 2.07 -4.38
CA LEU A 75 -10.24 3.38 -3.81
C LEU A 75 -11.61 3.81 -4.31
N THR A 76 -12.56 3.94 -3.37
CA THR A 76 -13.88 4.50 -3.63
C THR A 76 -13.95 5.93 -3.11
N VAL A 77 -14.00 6.90 -4.01
CA VAL A 77 -14.09 8.32 -3.69
C VAL A 77 -15.55 8.69 -3.43
N ASN A 78 -15.82 9.17 -2.22
CA ASN A 78 -17.15 9.57 -1.78
C ASN A 78 -17.34 11.10 -1.87
N ASP A 79 -16.27 11.86 -1.64
CA ASP A 79 -16.29 13.33 -1.69
C ASP A 79 -15.01 13.86 -2.36
N PHE A 80 -15.18 14.88 -3.19
CA PHE A 80 -14.12 15.54 -3.96
C PHE A 80 -14.45 17.03 -4.11
N ASN A 81 -13.51 17.90 -3.72
CA ASN A 81 -13.74 19.36 -3.73
C ASN A 81 -13.70 19.99 -5.13
N GLY A 82 -13.43 19.22 -6.19
CA GLY A 82 -13.29 19.75 -7.55
C GLY A 82 -11.87 20.20 -7.91
N THR A 83 -10.91 20.14 -6.99
CA THR A 83 -9.54 20.64 -7.20
C THR A 83 -8.49 19.59 -6.86
N ASP A 84 -8.32 19.29 -5.58
CA ASP A 84 -7.17 18.55 -5.08
C ASP A 84 -7.47 17.69 -3.85
N TYR A 85 -8.67 17.77 -3.27
CA TYR A 85 -8.99 17.14 -2.01
C TYR A 85 -9.94 15.97 -2.22
N PHE A 86 -9.54 14.80 -1.71
CA PHE A 86 -10.22 13.54 -1.89
C PHE A 86 -10.56 12.95 -0.52
N ARG A 87 -11.78 12.44 -0.41
CA ARG A 87 -12.24 11.70 0.76
C ARG A 87 -13.01 10.45 0.32
N GLY A 88 -12.73 9.34 0.97
CA GLY A 88 -13.33 8.08 0.56
C GLY A 88 -12.97 6.90 1.44
N THR A 89 -13.20 5.72 0.86
CA THR A 89 -12.94 4.42 1.45
C THR A 89 -11.88 3.71 0.61
N LEU A 90 -10.86 3.15 1.25
CA LEU A 90 -9.84 2.34 0.60
C LEU A 90 -9.98 0.89 1.06
N GLN A 91 -10.14 -0.02 0.11
CA GLN A 91 -10.01 -1.45 0.37
C GLN A 91 -8.64 -1.93 -0.12
N VAL A 92 -7.97 -2.72 0.73
CA VAL A 92 -6.63 -3.25 0.49
C VAL A 92 -6.67 -4.76 0.65
N ILE A 93 -6.32 -5.47 -0.42
CA ILE A 93 -6.25 -6.93 -0.43
C ILE A 93 -4.82 -7.34 -0.78
N TYR A 94 -4.22 -8.17 0.07
CA TYR A 94 -2.90 -8.76 -0.16
C TYR A 94 -3.02 -10.24 -0.45
N ALA A 95 -2.33 -10.70 -1.49
CA ALA A 95 -2.22 -12.11 -1.81
C ALA A 95 -0.75 -12.50 -2.04
N ARG A 96 -0.30 -13.58 -1.39
CA ARG A 96 1.06 -14.10 -1.51
C ARG A 96 1.10 -15.35 -2.40
N PRO A 97 1.95 -15.38 -3.43
CA PRO A 97 2.15 -16.58 -4.23
C PRO A 97 2.80 -17.68 -3.38
N ILE A 98 2.22 -18.88 -3.44
CA ILE A 98 2.82 -20.06 -2.80
C ILE A 98 3.89 -20.61 -3.74
N PHE A 99 5.07 -20.86 -3.17
CA PHE A 99 6.23 -21.35 -3.92
C PHE A 99 5.89 -22.60 -4.75
N ASN A 100 6.24 -22.54 -6.03
CA ASN A 100 6.08 -23.63 -7.00
C ASN A 100 4.63 -24.08 -7.21
N THR A 101 3.67 -23.15 -7.09
CA THR A 101 2.27 -23.36 -7.42
C THR A 101 1.69 -22.12 -8.11
N ASP A 102 0.61 -22.30 -8.87
CA ASP A 102 -0.16 -21.19 -9.45
C ASP A 102 -1.18 -20.61 -8.45
N TYR A 103 -1.08 -20.95 -7.16
CA TYR A 103 -2.04 -20.53 -6.14
C TYR A 103 -1.51 -19.34 -5.33
N ASN A 104 -2.34 -18.30 -5.26
CA ASN A 104 -2.13 -17.13 -4.41
C ASN A 104 -2.96 -17.26 -3.12
N SER A 105 -2.28 -17.23 -1.99
CA SER A 105 -2.90 -17.26 -0.66
C SER A 105 -3.31 -15.85 -0.21
N PRO A 106 -4.58 -15.61 0.16
CA PRO A 106 -4.99 -14.32 0.71
C PRO A 106 -4.36 -14.14 2.09
N VAL A 107 -3.76 -12.98 2.34
CA VAL A 107 -3.09 -12.67 3.61
C VAL A 107 -3.93 -11.71 4.44
N ILE A 108 -4.36 -10.61 3.83
CA ILE A 108 -5.12 -9.54 4.48
C ILE A 108 -6.19 -9.05 3.49
N ASP A 109 -7.39 -8.79 4.01
CA ASP A 109 -8.44 -8.00 3.36
C ASP A 109 -8.91 -6.97 4.39
N LEU A 110 -8.64 -5.71 4.11
CA LEU A 110 -8.90 -4.60 5.02
C LEU A 110 -9.64 -3.48 4.30
N VAL A 111 -10.61 -2.89 4.98
CA VAL A 111 -11.34 -1.72 4.51
C VAL A 111 -11.09 -0.55 5.47
N ASP A 112 -10.43 0.49 4.97
CA ASP A 112 -10.30 1.78 5.63
C ASP A 112 -11.43 2.71 5.17
N ASN A 113 -12.32 3.05 6.11
CA ASN A 113 -13.50 3.86 5.83
C ASN A 113 -13.22 5.38 5.83
N PHE A 114 -12.06 5.82 6.32
CA PHE A 114 -11.79 7.23 6.58
C PHE A 114 -10.48 7.67 5.97
N VAL A 115 -10.42 7.61 4.64
CA VAL A 115 -9.26 8.07 3.88
C VAL A 115 -9.47 9.51 3.43
N GLU A 116 -8.49 10.36 3.75
CA GLU A 116 -8.46 11.79 3.40
C GLU A 116 -7.06 12.20 2.95
N PHE A 117 -6.95 12.70 1.73
CA PHE A 117 -5.68 13.17 1.20
C PHE A 117 -5.83 14.26 0.14
N ARG A 118 -4.70 14.88 -0.19
CA ARG A 118 -4.60 15.82 -1.31
C ARG A 118 -3.77 15.22 -2.44
N PHE A 119 -4.21 15.41 -3.67
CA PHE A 119 -3.52 14.97 -4.88
C PHE A 119 -3.69 15.99 -5.99
N LEU A 120 -2.60 16.25 -6.72
CA LEU A 120 -2.59 17.12 -7.89
C LEU A 120 -2.23 16.28 -9.12
N GLU A 121 -2.94 16.51 -10.22
CA GLU A 121 -2.67 15.79 -11.47
C GLU A 121 -1.24 16.00 -11.96
N ASN A 122 -0.66 14.97 -12.58
CA ASN A 122 0.71 14.97 -13.10
C ASN A 122 1.80 15.21 -12.05
N THR A 123 1.49 15.03 -10.76
CA THR A 123 2.52 15.06 -9.70
C THR A 123 2.93 13.65 -9.32
N GLN A 124 4.24 13.44 -9.17
CA GLN A 124 4.77 12.19 -8.65
C GLN A 124 4.60 12.15 -7.12
N ILE A 125 4.24 10.97 -6.60
CA ILE A 125 4.09 10.76 -5.16
C ILE A 125 5.48 10.57 -4.53
N GLU A 126 5.96 11.62 -3.87
CA GLU A 126 7.20 11.59 -3.10
C GLU A 126 6.99 10.98 -1.70
N PHE A 127 7.86 10.04 -1.33
CA PHE A 127 7.84 9.37 -0.03
C PHE A 127 9.25 9.18 0.51
N THR A 128 9.39 9.44 1.79
CA THR A 128 10.59 9.17 2.57
C THR A 128 10.17 8.45 3.85
N PRO A 129 10.69 7.25 4.14
CA PRO A 129 10.31 6.50 5.33
C PRO A 129 10.52 7.29 6.64
N ASP A 130 11.56 8.13 6.67
CA ASP A 130 11.96 8.86 7.87
C ASP A 130 11.20 10.19 8.08
N ARG A 131 10.38 10.61 7.11
CA ARG A 131 9.76 11.94 7.13
C ARG A 131 8.36 11.94 6.54
N PHE A 132 7.40 12.41 7.35
CA PHE A 132 6.07 12.76 6.87
C PHE A 132 6.14 13.91 5.84
N GLN A 133 5.58 13.68 4.66
CA GLN A 133 5.51 14.69 3.59
C GLN A 133 4.06 15.10 3.30
N ASN A 134 3.22 14.13 2.94
CA ASN A 134 1.80 14.34 2.69
C ASN A 134 0.99 13.11 3.16
N ASN A 135 -0.32 13.29 3.29
CA ASN A 135 -1.21 12.21 3.74
C ASN A 135 -1.23 11.04 2.76
N LEU A 136 -1.25 11.32 1.44
CA LEU A 136 -1.34 10.27 0.42
C LEU A 136 -0.14 9.33 0.49
N SER A 137 1.08 9.87 0.42
CA SER A 137 2.31 9.08 0.45
C SER A 137 2.52 8.37 1.77
N SER A 138 2.11 8.99 2.89
CA SER A 138 2.18 8.36 4.21
C SER A 138 1.15 7.23 4.35
N LEU A 139 -0.05 7.38 3.79
CA LEU A 139 -1.08 6.34 3.77
C LEU A 139 -0.66 5.17 2.89
N LEU A 140 -0.15 5.43 1.68
CA LEU A 140 0.38 4.38 0.82
C LEU A 140 1.59 3.70 1.47
N GLY A 141 2.48 4.47 2.09
CA GLY A 141 3.62 3.92 2.84
C GLY A 141 3.24 3.13 4.09
N PHE A 142 2.06 3.36 4.67
CA PHE A 142 1.54 2.57 5.80
C PHE A 142 1.00 1.21 5.33
N TYR A 143 0.46 1.15 4.11
CA TYR A 143 0.00 -0.08 3.45
C TYR A 143 1.07 -0.73 2.55
N ALA A 144 2.29 -0.21 2.53
CA ALA A 144 3.46 -0.85 1.94
C ALA A 144 4.27 -1.55 3.04
#